data_AF-A0A8T5N0X7-F1
#
_entry.id   AF-A0A8T5N0X7-F1
#
_cell.length_a   1.000
_cell.length_b   1.000
_cell.length_c   1.000
_cell.angle_alpha   90.00
_cell.angle_beta   90.00
_cell.angle_gamma   90.00
#
_symmetry.space_group_name_H-M   'P 1'
#
loop_
_entity.id
_entity.type
_entity.pdbx_description
1 polymer ?
#
loop_
_entity_poly.entity_id
_entity_poly.type
_entity_poly.pdbx_seq_one_letter_code
_entity_poly.pdbx_strand_id
1 'polypeptide(L)'
;MLGRKTRKKEQVVLTLSAVNTSYAFFCLAALFIIMRPRNGTMIAVDEMINIEEWSGLMPVSLTYLMIAVIVASAVSYFMTIHLGKCFAKIFTKINYKKLVVSIVVFITITVFLFTGFIGLLILITGIGVGLIPPCFGVRRSHAMGVLLLPVIIGMLG
;
A
#
# COMPACT_ATOMS: atom_id res chain seq x y z
N MET A 1 13.89 -27.80 -6.86
CA MET A 1 13.18 -27.23 -5.69
C MET A 1 14.19 -26.52 -4.80
N LEU A 2 14.55 -25.28 -5.13
CA LEU A 2 15.67 -24.57 -4.50
C LEU A 2 15.23 -23.81 -3.24
N GLY A 3 15.76 -24.25 -2.10
CA GLY A 3 16.17 -23.40 -0.97
C GLY A 3 15.15 -22.38 -0.48
N ARG A 4 14.00 -22.83 0.05
CA ARG A 4 13.12 -21.97 0.85
C ARG A 4 13.79 -21.73 2.20
N LYS A 5 14.78 -20.82 2.26
CA LYS A 5 15.36 -20.31 3.51
C LYS A 5 14.18 -19.74 4.30
N THR A 6 13.69 -20.50 5.27
CA THR A 6 12.57 -20.14 6.14
C THR A 6 13.02 -18.93 6.97
N ARG A 7 12.88 -17.73 6.41
CA ARG A 7 12.99 -16.49 7.20
C ARG A 7 12.06 -16.67 8.39
N LYS A 8 12.58 -16.45 9.59
CA LYS A 8 11.76 -16.49 10.81
C LYS A 8 10.60 -15.52 10.60
N LYS A 9 9.37 -15.92 10.96
CA LYS A 9 8.16 -15.13 10.70
C LYS A 9 8.30 -13.68 11.19
N GLU A 10 8.98 -13.51 12.32
CA GLU A 10 9.37 -12.22 12.90
C GLU A 10 10.19 -11.36 11.94
N GLN A 11 11.20 -11.93 11.26
CA GLN A 11 12.01 -11.18 10.30
C GLN A 11 11.17 -10.69 9.13
N VAL A 12 10.20 -11.48 8.65
CA VAL A 12 9.30 -11.05 7.57
C VAL A 12 8.47 -9.85 8.04
N VAL A 13 7.87 -9.94 9.23
CA VAL A 13 7.08 -8.84 9.81
C VAL A 13 7.93 -7.59 10.03
N LEU A 14 9.11 -7.73 10.63
CA LEU A 14 10.05 -6.61 10.85
C LEU A 14 10.45 -5.94 9.54
N THR A 15 10.81 -6.73 8.52
CA THR A 15 11.18 -6.16 7.22
C THR A 15 10.01 -5.45 6.55
N LEU A 16 8.78 -5.99 6.64
CA LEU A 16 7.61 -5.38 6.01
C LEU A 16 7.23 -4.06 6.71
N SER A 17 7.26 -4.04 8.04
CA SER A 17 7.00 -2.83 8.83
C SER A 17 8.06 -1.76 8.58
N ALA A 18 9.34 -2.13 8.56
CA ALA A 18 10.43 -1.19 8.27
C ALA A 18 10.28 -0.59 6.87
N VAL A 19 10.02 -1.43 5.85
CA VAL A 19 9.79 -0.96 4.47
C VAL A 19 8.58 -0.03 4.39
N ASN A 20 7.47 -0.33 5.08
CA ASN A 20 6.28 0.52 5.06
C ASN A 20 6.52 1.89 5.74
N THR A 21 7.26 1.92 6.85
CA THR A 21 7.64 3.18 7.50
C THR A 21 8.55 3.99 6.59
N SER A 22 9.61 3.40 6.03
CA SER A 22 10.48 4.09 5.06
C SER A 22 9.72 4.56 3.82
N TYR A 23 8.74 3.80 3.35
CA TYR A 23 7.89 4.17 2.22
C TYR A 23 7.10 5.45 2.48
N ALA A 24 6.59 5.67 3.70
CA ALA A 24 5.88 6.90 4.05
C ALA A 24 6.80 8.14 3.95
N PHE A 25 8.02 8.05 4.47
CA PHE A 25 9.02 9.13 4.35
C PHE A 25 9.37 9.40 2.88
N PHE A 26 9.61 8.33 2.10
CA PHE A 26 9.95 8.46 0.69
C PHE A 26 8.79 9.02 -0.14
N CYS A 27 7.54 8.65 0.16
CA CYS A 27 6.36 9.19 -0.50
C CYS A 27 6.19 10.69 -0.25
N LEU A 28 6.42 11.16 0.98
CA LEU A 28 6.41 12.61 1.26
C LEU A 28 7.53 13.33 0.53
N ALA A 29 8.76 12.83 0.60
CA ALA A 29 9.87 13.45 -0.13
C ALA A 29 9.60 13.47 -1.64
N ALA A 30 9.11 12.37 -2.21
CA ALA A 30 8.76 12.27 -3.61
C ALA A 30 7.60 13.20 -4.02
N LEU A 31 6.65 13.48 -3.12
CA LEU A 31 5.56 14.42 -3.39
C LEU A 31 6.11 15.83 -3.67
N PHE A 32 7.09 16.30 -2.89
CA PHE A 32 7.69 17.63 -3.05
C PHE A 32 8.75 17.73 -4.16
N ILE A 33 9.30 16.58 -4.62
CA ILE A 33 10.28 16.54 -5.71
C ILE A 33 9.59 16.32 -7.07
N ILE A 34 8.64 15.38 -7.13
CA ILE A 34 8.02 14.91 -8.37
C ILE A 34 6.68 15.61 -8.59
N MET A 35 6.12 16.28 -7.57
CA MET A 35 4.81 16.97 -7.64
C MET A 35 3.67 16.04 -8.11
N ARG A 36 3.79 14.75 -7.79
CA ARG A 36 2.83 13.71 -8.15
C ARG A 36 2.51 12.83 -6.94
N PRO A 37 1.26 12.84 -6.44
CA PRO A 37 0.88 11.98 -5.32
C PRO A 37 0.83 10.52 -5.75
N ARG A 38 1.45 9.65 -4.93
CA ARG A 38 1.61 8.21 -5.22
C ARG A 38 0.67 7.29 -4.45
N ASN A 39 -0.07 7.82 -3.48
CA ASN A 39 -1.06 7.09 -2.70
C ASN A 39 -2.15 8.07 -2.22
N GLY A 40 -3.28 7.54 -1.74
CA GLY A 40 -4.42 8.35 -1.32
C GLY A 40 -4.10 9.34 -0.20
N THR A 41 -3.18 9.03 0.71
CA THR A 41 -2.81 9.97 1.77
C THR A 41 -2.04 11.17 1.24
N MET A 42 -1.17 10.98 0.23
CA MET A 42 -0.48 12.08 -0.43
C MET A 42 -1.42 12.91 -1.30
N ILE A 43 -2.46 12.31 -1.92
CA ILE A 43 -3.50 13.06 -2.66
C ILE A 43 -4.22 14.02 -1.71
N ALA A 44 -4.63 13.54 -0.53
CA ALA A 44 -5.28 14.40 0.45
C ALA A 44 -4.38 15.54 0.95
N VAL A 45 -3.07 15.29 1.11
CA VAL A 45 -2.09 16.33 1.49
C VAL A 45 -1.93 17.37 0.38
N ASP A 46 -1.86 16.93 -0.88
CA ASP A 46 -1.76 17.79 -2.07
C ASP A 46 -2.99 18.67 -2.27
N GLU A 47 -4.19 18.18 -1.96
CA GLU A 47 -5.41 18.99 -1.99
C GLU A 47 -5.51 19.98 -0.82
N MET A 48 -4.97 19.64 0.35
CA MET A 48 -5.06 20.47 1.55
C MET A 48 -3.99 21.56 1.65
N ILE A 49 -2.82 21.34 1.06
CA ILE A 49 -1.66 22.23 1.16
C ILE A 49 -1.21 22.58 -0.25
N ASN A 50 -1.09 23.88 -0.55
CA ASN A 50 -0.46 24.31 -1.80
C ASN A 50 1.02 23.94 -1.75
N ILE A 51 1.41 22.89 -2.48
CA ILE A 51 2.76 22.36 -2.44
C ILE A 51 3.66 23.27 -3.28
N GLU A 52 4.66 23.88 -2.66
CA GLU A 52 5.72 24.59 -3.36
C GLU A 52 6.82 23.61 -3.77
N GLU A 53 7.28 23.71 -5.01
CA GLU A 53 8.40 22.89 -5.51
C GLU A 53 9.65 23.12 -4.68
N TRP A 54 10.32 22.03 -4.31
CA TRP A 54 11.57 22.08 -3.55
C TRP A 54 12.71 22.62 -4.43
N SER A 55 12.84 23.96 -4.48
CA SER A 55 13.81 24.67 -5.32
C SER A 55 15.08 25.14 -4.59
N GLY A 56 15.20 24.89 -3.28
CA GLY A 56 16.38 25.28 -2.50
C GLY A 56 16.33 24.87 -1.03
N LEU A 57 15.96 25.80 -0.14
CA LEU A 57 15.73 25.46 1.27
C LEU A 57 14.52 24.53 1.41
N MET A 58 14.60 23.65 2.41
CA MET A 58 13.51 22.73 2.72
C MET A 58 12.22 23.52 3.00
N PRO A 59 11.13 23.29 2.23
CA PRO A 59 9.87 23.99 2.46
C PRO A 59 9.40 23.80 3.90
N VAL A 60 8.90 24.87 4.50
CA VAL A 60 8.42 24.84 5.90
C VAL A 60 7.31 23.79 6.05
N SER A 61 6.43 23.67 5.05
CA SER A 61 5.38 22.65 4.97
C SER A 61 5.93 21.21 4.99
N LEU A 62 7.04 20.94 4.28
CA LEU A 62 7.69 19.62 4.30
C LEU A 62 8.20 19.28 5.71
N THR A 63 8.79 20.26 6.39
CA THR A 63 9.35 20.07 7.74
C THR A 63 8.26 19.69 8.74
N TYR A 64 7.12 20.39 8.73
CA TYR A 64 5.99 20.06 9.58
C TYR A 64 5.40 18.68 9.26
N LEU A 65 5.27 18.33 7.98
CA LEU A 65 4.77 17.01 7.57
C LEU A 65 5.73 15.88 7.96
N MET A 66 7.04 16.11 7.87
CA MET A 66 8.04 15.14 8.33
C MET A 66 7.97 14.92 9.85
N ILE A 67 7.83 15.98 10.64
CA ILE A 67 7.61 15.87 12.08
C ILE A 67 6.31 15.11 12.36
N ALA A 68 5.23 15.44 11.64
CA ALA A 68 3.94 14.75 11.77
C ALA A 68 4.07 13.25 11.46
N VAL A 69 4.82 12.87 10.42
CA VAL A 69 5.07 11.45 10.10
C VAL A 69 5.93 10.77 11.16
N ILE A 70 6.93 11.44 11.74
CA ILE A 70 7.70 10.89 12.86
C ILE A 70 6.79 10.61 14.05
N VAL A 71 5.98 11.59 14.46
CA VAL A 71 5.03 11.43 15.57
C VAL A 71 4.00 10.33 15.26
N ALA A 72 3.42 10.34 14.05
CA ALA A 72 2.45 9.34 13.62
C ALA A 72 3.06 7.93 13.60
N SER A 73 4.32 7.78 13.16
CA SER A 73 5.02 6.50 13.15
C SER A 73 5.26 5.95 14.57
N ALA A 74 5.61 6.82 15.51
CA ALA A 74 5.78 6.47 16.92
C ALA A 74 4.44 6.02 17.55
N VAL A 75 3.36 6.77 17.31
CA VAL A 75 2.01 6.42 17.80
C VAL A 75 1.50 5.14 17.14
N SER A 76 1.77 4.96 15.84
CA SER A 76 1.37 3.77 15.08
C SER A 76 1.94 2.48 15.67
N TYR A 77 3.15 2.50 16.24
CA TYR A 77 3.73 1.34 16.91
C TYR A 77 2.87 0.84 18.08
N PHE A 78 2.50 1.74 19.00
CA PHE A 78 1.65 1.39 20.14
C PHE A 78 0.27 0.91 19.69
N MET A 79 -0.30 1.60 18.69
CA MET A 79 -1.59 1.27 18.11
C MET A 79 -1.56 -0.11 17.44
N THR A 80 -0.49 -0.43 16.70
CA THR A 80 -0.29 -1.71 16.03
C THR A 80 -0.22 -2.88 17.03
N ILE A 81 0.45 -2.70 18.18
CA ILE A 81 0.49 -3.74 19.22
C ILE A 81 -0.90 -3.96 19.82
N HIS A 82 -1.63 -2.89 20.11
CA HIS A 82 -2.95 -2.97 20.71
C HIS A 82 -3.96 -3.64 19.76
N LEU A 83 -4.06 -3.14 18.53
CA LEU A 83 -4.91 -3.73 17.50
C LEU A 83 -4.47 -5.14 17.13
N GLY A 84 -3.16 -5.40 17.03
CA GLY A 84 -2.63 -6.74 16.73
C GLY A 84 -3.08 -7.79 17.74
N LYS A 85 -3.04 -7.47 19.05
CA LYS A 85 -3.56 -8.35 20.10
C LYS A 85 -5.08 -8.53 20.03
N CYS A 86 -5.81 -7.46 19.75
CA CYS A 86 -7.26 -7.50 19.58
C CYS A 86 -7.67 -8.40 18.41
N PHE A 87 -7.07 -8.16 17.23
CA PHE A 87 -7.31 -8.97 16.04
C PHE A 87 -6.87 -10.42 16.24
N ALA A 88 -5.73 -10.70 16.87
CA ALA A 88 -5.31 -12.08 17.13
C ALA A 88 -6.35 -12.89 17.93
N LYS A 89 -7.04 -12.26 18.90
CA LYS A 89 -8.12 -12.89 19.67
C LYS A 89 -9.41 -13.09 18.85
N ILE A 90 -9.70 -12.17 17.93
CA ILE A 90 -10.90 -12.25 17.07
C ILE A 90 -10.70 -13.29 15.97
N PHE A 91 -9.54 -13.29 15.32
CA PHE A 91 -9.20 -14.20 14.21
C PHE A 91 -9.12 -15.66 14.65
N THR A 92 -8.77 -15.95 15.91
CA THR A 92 -8.77 -17.33 16.43
C THR A 92 -10.17 -17.93 16.59
N LYS A 93 -11.22 -17.10 16.67
CA LYS A 93 -12.62 -17.55 16.76
C LYS A 93 -13.34 -17.61 15.41
N ILE A 94 -12.84 -16.94 14.38
CA ILE A 94 -13.53 -16.83 13.08
C ILE A 94 -12.96 -17.84 12.09
N ASN A 95 -13.85 -18.56 11.39
CA ASN A 95 -13.44 -19.45 10.31
C ASN A 95 -12.86 -18.63 9.14
N TYR A 96 -11.61 -18.94 8.76
CA TYR A 96 -10.88 -18.27 7.68
C TYR A 96 -11.69 -18.19 6.38
N LYS A 97 -12.47 -19.21 6.03
CA LYS A 97 -13.30 -19.20 4.81
C LYS A 97 -14.36 -18.11 4.84
N LYS A 98 -15.06 -17.94 5.97
CA LYS A 98 -16.11 -16.91 6.10
C LYS A 98 -15.52 -15.51 6.01
N LEU A 99 -14.33 -15.30 6.57
CA LEU A 99 -13.62 -14.02 6.48
C LEU A 99 -13.26 -13.68 5.03
N VAL A 100 -12.69 -14.63 4.29
CA VAL A 100 -12.32 -14.41 2.89
C VAL A 100 -13.56 -14.11 2.03
N VAL A 101 -14.63 -14.88 2.19
CA VAL A 101 -15.90 -14.63 1.46
C VAL A 101 -16.46 -13.25 1.79
N SER A 102 -16.43 -12.83 3.06
CA SER A 102 -16.86 -11.49 3.48
C SER A 102 -16.06 -10.39 2.78
N ILE A 103 -14.73 -10.52 2.70
CA ILE A 103 -13.87 -9.55 2.01
C ILE A 103 -14.19 -9.48 0.52
N VAL A 104 -14.36 -10.63 -0.15
CA VAL A 104 -14.69 -10.69 -1.58
C VAL A 104 -16.03 -10.02 -1.86
N VAL A 105 -17.05 -10.30 -1.04
CA VAL A 105 -18.38 -9.69 -1.16
C VAL A 105 -18.29 -8.17 -0.93
N PHE A 106 -17.57 -7.73 0.10
CA PHE A 106 -17.38 -6.31 0.41
C PHE A 106 -16.72 -5.54 -0.73
N ILE A 107 -15.66 -6.09 -1.32
CA ILE A 107 -14.98 -5.49 -2.48
C ILE A 107 -15.93 -5.43 -3.68
N THR A 108 -16.66 -6.52 -3.95
CA THR A 108 -17.62 -6.59 -5.07
C THR A 108 -18.70 -5.53 -4.96
N ILE A 109 -19.27 -5.34 -3.76
CA ILE A 109 -20.27 -4.30 -3.49
C ILE A 109 -19.68 -2.91 -3.68
N THR A 110 -18.48 -2.66 -3.16
CA THR A 110 -17.80 -1.36 -3.29
C THR A 110 -17.55 -1.02 -4.75
N VAL A 111 -17.06 -1.96 -5.55
CA VAL A 111 -16.85 -1.78 -7.00
C VAL A 111 -18.16 -1.49 -7.72
N PHE A 112 -19.22 -2.24 -7.39
CA PHE A 112 -20.54 -2.02 -7.99
C PHE A 112 -21.10 -0.62 -7.67
N LEU A 113 -20.93 -0.13 -6.44
CA LEU A 113 -21.39 1.19 -6.03
C LEU A 113 -20.62 2.33 -6.72
N PHE A 114 -19.29 2.20 -6.89
CA PHE A 114 -18.46 3.28 -7.44
C PHE A 114 -18.41 3.30 -8.98
N THR A 115 -18.37 2.13 -9.62
CA THR A 115 -18.08 2.02 -11.07
C THR A 115 -19.21 1.35 -11.85
N GLY A 116 -20.27 0.89 -11.16
CA GLY A 116 -21.41 0.23 -11.79
C GLY A 116 -21.06 -1.13 -12.41
N PHE A 117 -21.84 -1.52 -13.42
CA PHE A 117 -21.74 -2.85 -14.06
C PHE A 117 -20.42 -3.06 -14.81
N ILE A 118 -19.84 -2.00 -15.37
CA ILE A 118 -18.56 -2.03 -16.08
C ILE A 118 -17.42 -2.39 -15.12
N GLY A 119 -17.46 -1.86 -13.89
CA GLY A 119 -16.51 -2.23 -12.83
C GLY A 119 -16.49 -3.71 -12.50
N LEU A 120 -17.65 -4.38 -12.59
CA LEU A 120 -17.75 -5.82 -12.32
C LEU A 120 -17.02 -6.65 -13.38
N LEU A 121 -17.11 -6.26 -14.66
CA LEU A 121 -16.38 -6.91 -15.75
C LEU A 121 -14.85 -6.73 -15.58
N ILE A 122 -14.43 -5.53 -15.17
CA ILE A 122 -13.02 -5.23 -14.88
C ILE A 122 -12.53 -6.04 -13.66
N LEU A 123 -13.37 -6.20 -12.64
CA LEU A 123 -13.05 -7.02 -11.48
C LEU A 123 -12.81 -8.48 -11.88
N ILE A 124 -13.69 -9.06 -12.71
CA ILE A 124 -13.56 -10.45 -13.17
C ILE A 124 -12.28 -10.64 -14.00
N THR A 125 -12.02 -9.76 -14.96
CA THR A 125 -10.79 -9.81 -15.76
C THR A 125 -9.54 -9.63 -14.91
N GLY A 126 -9.57 -8.70 -13.94
CA GLY A 126 -8.50 -8.48 -12.97
C GLY A 126 -8.23 -9.68 -12.06
N ILE A 127 -9.27 -10.42 -11.65
CA ILE A 127 -9.10 -11.69 -10.93
C ILE A 127 -8.33 -12.70 -11.78
N GLY A 128 -8.69 -12.82 -13.06
CA GLY A 128 -7.98 -13.68 -14.02
C GLY A 128 -6.50 -13.33 -14.11
N VAL A 129 -6.18 -12.05 -14.33
CA VAL A 129 -4.79 -11.55 -14.40
C VAL A 129 -4.04 -11.76 -13.07
N GLY A 130 -4.69 -11.50 -11.94
CA GLY A 130 -4.11 -11.67 -10.60
C GLY A 130 -3.82 -13.11 -10.21
N LEU A 131 -4.48 -14.09 -10.84
CA LEU A 131 -4.24 -15.52 -10.65
C LEU A 131 -3.09 -16.07 -11.51
N ILE A 132 -2.61 -15.32 -12.50
CA ILE A 132 -1.49 -15.74 -13.37
C ILE A 132 -0.21 -16.02 -12.56
N PRO A 133 0.28 -15.12 -11.68
CA PRO A 133 1.56 -15.37 -10.99
C PRO A 133 1.55 -16.62 -10.09
N PRO A 134 0.50 -16.88 -9.29
CA PRO A 134 0.36 -18.14 -8.56
C PRO A 134 0.36 -19.38 -9.44
N CYS A 135 -0.32 -19.37 -10.60
CA CYS A 135 -0.38 -20.51 -11.52
C CYS A 135 0.98 -20.81 -12.16
N PHE A 136 1.77 -19.79 -12.48
CA PHE A 136 3.10 -19.93 -13.07
C PHE A 136 4.22 -20.12 -12.03
N GLY A 137 3.91 -20.12 -10.73
CA GLY A 137 4.91 -20.27 -9.67
C GLY A 137 5.87 -19.08 -9.52
N VAL A 138 5.56 -17.95 -10.15
CA VAL A 138 6.36 -16.71 -10.08
C VAL A 138 5.90 -15.82 -8.93
N ARG A 139 6.79 -14.96 -8.42
CA ARG A 139 6.41 -14.02 -7.36
C ARG A 139 5.34 -13.05 -7.87
N ARG A 140 4.29 -12.82 -7.08
CA ARG A 140 3.23 -11.84 -7.39
C ARG A 140 3.76 -10.44 -7.70
N SER A 141 4.94 -10.08 -7.18
CA SER A 141 5.63 -8.83 -7.48
C SER A 141 5.93 -8.63 -8.98
N HIS A 142 6.09 -9.70 -9.77
CA HIS A 142 6.28 -9.57 -11.22
C HIS A 142 5.05 -8.98 -11.92
N ALA A 143 3.84 -9.26 -11.42
CA ALA A 143 2.62 -8.66 -11.97
C ALA A 143 2.56 -7.15 -11.72
N MET A 144 3.22 -6.63 -10.68
CA MET A 144 3.33 -5.18 -10.45
C MET A 144 4.28 -4.50 -11.44
N GLY A 145 5.08 -5.24 -12.21
CA GLY A 145 5.96 -4.68 -13.24
C GLY A 145 5.22 -3.91 -14.33
N VAL A 146 3.94 -4.25 -14.58
CA VAL A 146 3.07 -3.54 -15.53
C VAL A 146 2.83 -2.09 -15.13
N LEU A 147 2.96 -1.74 -13.84
CA LEU A 147 2.87 -0.37 -13.35
C LEU A 147 4.22 0.34 -13.40
N LEU A 148 5.31 -0.40 -13.21
CA LEU A 148 6.66 0.17 -13.13
C LEU A 148 7.17 0.57 -14.52
N LEU A 149 6.87 -0.22 -15.55
CA LEU A 149 7.22 0.05 -16.94
C LEU A 149 6.68 1.40 -17.46
N PRO A 150 5.36 1.71 -17.38
CA PRO A 150 4.82 2.98 -17.85
C PRO A 150 5.31 4.17 -17.04
N VAL A 151 5.60 4.01 -15.75
CA VAL A 151 6.15 5.10 -14.92
C VAL A 151 7.56 5.47 -15.37
N ILE A 152 8.42 4.49 -15.67
CA ILE A 152 9.77 4.78 -16.19
C ILE A 152 9.69 5.50 -17.53
N ILE A 153 8.86 4.99 -18.45
CA ILE A 153 8.72 5.58 -19.79
C ILE A 153 8.13 6.99 -19.69
N GLY A 154 7.12 7.19 -18.85
CA GLY A 154 6.47 8.49 -18.65
C GLY A 154 7.34 9.53 -17.93
N MET A 155 8.41 9.13 -17.25
CA MET A 155 9.40 10.05 -16.66
C MET A 155 10.63 10.28 -17.55
N LEU A 156 10.79 9.51 -18.65
CA LEU A 156 11.91 9.63 -19.57
C LEU A 156 11.62 10.60 -20.74
N GLY A 157 10.38 11.08 -20.87
CA GLY A 157 9.97 12.16 -21.77
C GLY A 157 9.52 13.39 -20.99
#